data_AF-A0A031FNV3-F1
#
_entry.id   AF-A0A031FNV3-F1
#
_cell.length_a   1.000
_cell.length_b   1.000
_cell.length_c   1.000
_cell.angle_alpha   90.00
_cell.angle_beta   90.00
_cell.angle_gamma   90.00
#
_symmetry.space_group_name_H-M   'P 1'
#
loop_
_entity.id
_entity.type
_entity.pdbx_description
1 polymer ?
#
loop_
_entity_poly.entity_id
_entity_poly.type
_entity_poly.pdbx_seq_one_letter_code
_entity_poly.pdbx_strand_id
1 'polypeptide(L)'
;MVGSLAMIGSGTRTTDHANLAVMDAYGNLSQHEFTGAASGLAAIAITRFEMGDDIETARGQVLSAWASLGSPPGLFAAAAASIAGMPQPLLESASKSERMDAIRRALGAASPSAQLEAMLRARELLERLAVEET
;
A
#
# COMPACT_ATOMS: atom_id res chain seq x y z
N MET A 1 15.74 58.17 -40.44
CA MET A 1 16.78 57.30 -39.85
C MET A 1 16.07 56.35 -38.90
N VAL A 2 15.76 55.11 -39.28
CA VAL A 2 16.62 53.90 -39.25
C VAL A 2 17.08 53.61 -37.80
N GLY A 3 16.79 52.50 -37.12
CA GLY A 3 16.14 51.23 -37.47
C GLY A 3 16.16 50.22 -36.28
N SER A 4 15.54 49.04 -36.50
CA SER A 4 15.73 47.70 -35.88
C SER A 4 15.46 47.51 -34.36
N LEU A 5 14.55 46.65 -33.87
CA LEU A 5 14.24 45.21 -34.06
C LEU A 5 15.29 44.23 -33.49
N ALA A 6 14.98 43.59 -32.34
CA ALA A 6 15.27 42.20 -31.94
C ALA A 6 14.73 42.00 -30.50
N MET A 7 13.70 41.19 -30.21
CA MET A 7 13.60 39.72 -30.22
C MET A 7 14.25 38.99 -29.02
N ILE A 8 13.41 38.16 -28.38
CA ILE A 8 13.69 36.88 -27.69
C ILE A 8 13.93 36.89 -26.17
N GLY A 9 13.06 36.14 -25.49
CA GLY A 9 13.22 35.67 -24.13
C GLY A 9 12.05 34.80 -23.70
N SER A 10 11.70 33.78 -24.50
CA SER A 10 10.72 32.74 -24.16
C SER A 10 11.09 32.09 -22.82
N GLY A 11 10.40 32.46 -21.74
CA GLY A 11 10.41 31.73 -20.48
C GLY A 11 9.54 30.46 -20.61
N THR A 12 9.90 29.57 -21.53
CA THR A 12 9.27 28.24 -21.58
C THR A 12 9.89 27.35 -20.51
N ARG A 13 9.01 26.83 -19.66
CA ARG A 13 8.99 25.41 -19.29
C ARG A 13 10.16 24.94 -18.41
N THR A 14 10.05 25.19 -17.10
CA THR A 14 10.82 24.43 -16.09
C THR A 14 9.91 23.71 -15.08
N THR A 15 8.61 24.03 -15.04
CA THR A 15 7.62 23.36 -14.18
C THR A 15 7.05 22.06 -14.75
N ASP A 16 7.23 21.78 -16.05
CA ASP A 16 6.70 20.54 -16.66
C ASP A 16 7.53 19.30 -16.29
N HIS A 17 8.87 19.39 -16.26
CA HIS A 17 9.72 18.20 -16.08
C HIS A 17 9.63 17.57 -14.69
N ALA A 18 9.45 18.38 -13.64
CA ALA A 18 9.29 17.86 -12.28
C ALA A 18 7.94 17.15 -12.11
N ASN A 19 6.86 17.70 -12.69
CA ASN A 19 5.54 17.05 -12.63
C ASN A 19 5.46 15.80 -13.50
N LEU A 20 6.11 15.79 -14.67
CA LEU A 20 6.22 14.59 -15.52
C LEU A 20 7.01 13.46 -14.82
N ALA A 21 8.11 13.77 -14.16
CA ALA A 21 8.89 12.76 -13.42
C ALA A 21 8.14 12.19 -12.19
N VAL A 22 7.31 13.01 -11.54
CA VAL A 22 6.45 12.57 -10.43
C VAL A 22 5.30 11.70 -10.93
N MET A 23 4.70 12.00 -12.09
CA MET A 23 3.68 11.14 -12.71
C MET A 23 4.26 9.79 -13.16
N ASP A 24 5.50 9.74 -13.65
CA ASP A 24 6.11 8.46 -14.07
C ASP A 24 6.38 7.53 -12.88
N ALA A 25 6.64 8.08 -11.69
CA ALA A 25 6.96 7.32 -10.48
C ALA A 25 5.73 6.72 -9.77
N TYR A 26 4.54 7.29 -9.96
CA TYR A 26 3.30 6.89 -9.28
C TYR A 26 2.16 6.52 -10.25
N GLY A 27 2.45 6.50 -11.56
CA GLY A 27 1.43 6.41 -12.60
C GLY A 27 0.50 7.62 -12.63
N ASN A 28 -0.79 7.39 -12.83
CA ASN A 28 -1.79 8.47 -12.90
C ASN A 28 -2.16 9.09 -11.53
N LEU A 29 -1.52 8.66 -10.43
CA LEU A 29 -1.84 9.11 -9.08
C LEU A 29 -0.91 10.24 -8.63
N SER A 30 -1.47 11.23 -7.91
CA SER A 30 -0.63 12.14 -7.12
C SER A 30 0.04 11.39 -5.96
N GLN A 31 1.13 11.94 -5.42
CA GLN A 31 1.87 11.32 -4.30
C GLN A 31 0.98 11.03 -3.07
N HIS A 32 0.03 11.92 -2.77
CA HIS A 32 -0.92 11.72 -1.66
C HIS A 32 -1.89 10.58 -1.95
N GLU A 33 -2.43 10.51 -3.17
CA GLU A 33 -3.31 9.42 -3.60
C GLU A 33 -2.58 8.08 -3.63
N PHE A 34 -1.33 8.06 -4.07
CA PHE A 34 -0.48 6.86 -4.05
C PHE A 34 -0.25 6.35 -2.63
N THR A 35 0.06 7.25 -1.70
CA THR A 35 0.25 6.88 -0.28
C THR A 35 -1.04 6.34 0.34
N GLY A 36 -2.19 6.94 0.01
CA GLY A 36 -3.50 6.46 0.41
C GLY A 36 -3.83 5.09 -0.19
N ALA A 37 -3.54 4.90 -1.47
CA ALA A 37 -3.71 3.63 -2.17
C ALA A 37 -2.82 2.52 -1.59
N ALA A 38 -1.58 2.84 -1.22
CA ALA A 38 -0.66 1.89 -0.59
C ALA A 38 -1.20 1.42 0.77
N SER A 39 -1.67 2.38 1.58
CA SER A 39 -2.29 2.09 2.88
C SER A 39 -3.57 1.27 2.73
N GLY A 40 -4.41 1.60 1.74
CA GLY A 40 -5.63 0.86 1.43
C GLY A 40 -5.35 -0.57 0.95
N LEU A 41 -4.38 -0.76 0.07
CA LEU A 41 -3.98 -2.07 -0.43
C LEU A 41 -3.38 -2.94 0.69
N ALA A 42 -2.58 -2.35 1.57
CA ALA A 42 -2.08 -3.01 2.78
C ALA A 42 -3.23 -3.50 3.68
N ALA A 43 -4.22 -2.64 3.94
CA ALA A 43 -5.39 -3.01 4.75
C ALA A 43 -6.21 -4.14 4.11
N ILE A 44 -6.40 -4.12 2.79
CA ILE A 44 -7.06 -5.20 2.05
C ILE A 44 -6.29 -6.51 2.24
N ALA A 45 -4.98 -6.52 2.02
CA ALA A 45 -4.15 -7.73 2.15
C ALA A 45 -4.22 -8.32 3.57
N ILE A 46 -4.13 -7.48 4.61
CA ILE A 46 -4.28 -7.90 6.01
C ILE A 46 -5.66 -8.52 6.24
N THR A 47 -6.72 -7.84 5.79
CA THR A 47 -8.11 -8.27 5.99
C THR A 47 -8.35 -9.66 5.40
N ARG A 48 -7.75 -9.99 4.24
CA ARG A 48 -7.88 -11.33 3.63
C ARG A 48 -7.33 -12.42 4.54
N PHE A 49 -6.13 -12.22 5.10
CA PHE A 49 -5.56 -13.19 6.03
C PHE A 49 -6.28 -13.22 7.38
N GLU A 50 -6.82 -12.09 7.87
CA GLU A 50 -7.67 -12.06 9.06
C GLU A 50 -8.98 -12.84 8.88
N MET A 51 -9.53 -12.85 7.66
CA MET A 51 -10.70 -13.65 7.28
C MET A 51 -10.37 -15.14 7.09
N GLY A 52 -9.09 -15.52 7.15
CA GLY A 52 -8.63 -16.90 6.98
C GLY A 52 -8.45 -17.34 5.53
N ASP A 53 -8.36 -16.40 4.58
CA ASP A 53 -8.08 -16.73 3.19
C ASP A 53 -6.71 -17.42 3.05
N ASP A 54 -6.65 -18.40 2.14
CA ASP A 54 -5.38 -18.95 1.70
C ASP A 54 -4.62 -17.95 0.81
N ILE A 55 -3.33 -18.26 0.53
CA ILE A 55 -2.45 -17.34 -0.18
C ILE A 55 -2.92 -17.04 -1.61
N GLU A 56 -3.49 -18.00 -2.33
CA GLU A 56 -3.92 -17.81 -3.72
C GLU A 56 -5.19 -16.98 -3.79
N THR A 57 -6.13 -17.24 -2.87
CA THR A 57 -7.35 -16.42 -2.73
C THR A 57 -6.99 -14.98 -2.38
N ALA A 58 -6.12 -14.77 -1.38
CA ALA A 58 -5.65 -13.44 -0.99
C ALA A 58 -4.93 -12.73 -2.15
N ARG A 59 -4.04 -13.44 -2.86
CA ARG A 59 -3.33 -12.93 -4.04
C ARG A 59 -4.29 -12.43 -5.11
N GLY A 60 -5.30 -13.22 -5.47
CA GLY A 60 -6.30 -12.83 -6.46
C GLY A 60 -7.06 -11.56 -6.07
N GLN A 61 -7.44 -11.42 -4.80
CA GLN A 61 -8.13 -10.24 -4.28
C GLN A 61 -7.24 -9.00 -4.28
N VAL A 62 -5.98 -9.14 -3.87
CA VAL A 62 -5.00 -8.05 -3.87
C VAL A 62 -4.69 -7.58 -5.30
N LEU A 63 -4.49 -8.51 -6.24
CA LEU A 63 -4.29 -8.19 -7.66
C LEU A 63 -5.51 -7.48 -8.26
N SER A 64 -6.72 -7.92 -7.92
CA SER A 64 -7.95 -7.27 -8.37
C SER A 64 -8.09 -5.84 -7.82
N ALA A 65 -7.74 -5.62 -6.55
CA ALA A 65 -7.73 -4.28 -5.95
C ALA A 65 -6.65 -3.37 -6.55
N TRP A 66 -5.47 -3.90 -6.84
CA TRP A 66 -4.43 -3.16 -7.54
C TRP A 66 -4.85 -2.76 -8.96
N ALA A 67 -5.47 -3.68 -9.70
CA ALA A 67 -5.99 -3.41 -11.03
C ALA A 67 -7.11 -2.35 -11.04
N SER A 68 -8.00 -2.34 -10.05
CA SER A 68 -9.05 -1.32 -9.95
C SER A 68 -8.52 0.09 -9.69
N LEU A 69 -7.30 0.20 -9.15
CA LEU A 69 -6.57 1.45 -8.96
C LEU A 69 -5.77 1.88 -10.20
N GLY A 70 -5.89 1.15 -11.31
CA GLY A 70 -5.18 1.43 -12.56
C GLY A 70 -3.78 0.81 -12.63
N SER A 71 -3.49 -0.19 -11.79
CA SER A 71 -2.20 -0.88 -11.74
C SER A 71 -0.98 0.04 -11.62
N PRO A 72 -0.97 1.00 -10.68
CA PRO A 72 0.14 1.92 -10.52
C PRO A 72 1.41 1.15 -10.12
N PRO A 73 2.56 1.44 -10.76
CA PRO A 73 3.77 0.69 -10.51
C PRO A 73 4.32 0.94 -9.10
N GLY A 74 4.97 -0.07 -8.52
CA GLY A 74 5.58 0.00 -7.19
C GLY A 74 4.59 0.06 -6.02
N LEU A 75 3.28 -0.02 -6.29
CA LEU A 75 2.26 0.07 -5.25
C LEU A 75 2.33 -1.11 -4.27
N PHE A 76 2.74 -2.30 -4.72
CA PHE A 76 2.94 -3.45 -3.83
C PHE A 76 4.08 -3.21 -2.82
N ALA A 77 5.22 -2.68 -3.28
CA ALA A 77 6.34 -2.36 -2.42
C ALA A 77 5.97 -1.27 -1.40
N ALA A 78 5.24 -0.23 -1.84
CA ALA A 78 4.76 0.82 -0.97
C ALA A 78 3.75 0.29 0.08
N ALA A 79 2.85 -0.60 -0.31
CA ALA A 79 1.91 -1.25 0.60
C ALA A 79 2.62 -2.12 1.64
N ALA A 80 3.63 -2.91 1.24
CA ALA A 80 4.44 -3.70 2.16
C ALA A 80 5.17 -2.82 3.20
N ALA A 81 5.74 -1.69 2.76
CA ALA A 81 6.35 -0.70 3.64
C ALA A 81 5.33 -0.06 4.59
N SER A 82 4.10 0.19 4.14
CA SER A 82 3.04 0.70 4.99
C SER A 82 2.71 -0.25 6.14
N ILE A 83 2.70 -1.58 5.90
CA ILE A 83 2.46 -2.58 6.96
C ILE A 83 3.58 -2.52 8.01
N ALA A 84 4.83 -2.39 7.58
CA ALA A 84 5.97 -2.28 8.51
C ALA A 84 5.89 -1.05 9.43
N GLY A 85 5.20 0.01 9.00
CA GLY A 85 4.94 1.21 9.79
C GLY A 85 3.69 1.13 10.69
N MET A 86 2.88 0.06 10.59
CA MET A 86 1.67 -0.07 11.41
C MET A 86 2.00 -0.40 12.87
N PRO A 87 1.20 0.09 13.84
CA PRO A 87 1.31 -0.35 15.23
C PRO A 87 1.16 -1.86 15.34
N GLN A 88 2.07 -2.52 16.05
CA GLN A 88 1.95 -3.95 16.31
C GLN A 88 0.81 -4.22 17.31
N PRO A 89 0.12 -5.36 17.20
CA PRO A 89 -0.87 -5.78 18.20
C PRO A 89 -0.25 -5.83 19.60
N LEU A 90 -1.02 -5.40 20.61
CA LEU A 90 -0.54 -5.38 21.99
C LEU A 90 -0.26 -6.79 22.49
N LEU A 91 0.97 -7.02 22.97
CA LEU A 91 1.34 -8.25 23.65
C LEU A 91 0.57 -8.34 24.97
N GLU A 92 -0.17 -9.43 25.14
CA GLU A 92 -0.85 -9.75 26.38
C GLU A 92 -0.07 -10.81 27.15
N SER A 93 -0.16 -10.78 28.49
CA SER A 93 0.34 -11.90 29.29
C SER A 93 -0.44 -13.17 28.95
N ALA A 94 0.19 -14.33 29.05
CA ALA A 94 -0.45 -15.63 28.79
C ALA A 94 -1.76 -15.78 29.59
N SER A 95 -1.76 -15.41 30.88
CA SER A 95 -2.94 -15.48 31.74
C SER A 95 -4.06 -14.51 31.35
N LYS A 96 -3.74 -13.38 30.71
CA LYS A 96 -4.76 -12.47 30.16
C LYS A 96 -5.29 -13.02 28.84
N SER A 97 -4.42 -13.54 27.99
CA SER A 97 -4.82 -14.13 26.70
C SER A 97 -5.81 -15.27 26.89
N GLU A 98 -5.52 -16.23 27.77
CA GLU A 98 -6.41 -17.37 28.06
C GLU A 98 -7.80 -16.93 28.53
N ARG A 99 -7.86 -15.91 29.41
CA ARG A 99 -9.13 -15.35 29.89
C ARG A 99 -9.90 -14.65 28.80
N MET A 100 -9.21 -13.93 27.92
CA MET A 100 -9.83 -13.16 26.84
C MET A 100 -10.24 -14.01 25.65
N ASP A 101 -9.67 -15.21 25.47
CA ASP A 101 -9.97 -16.08 24.32
C ASP A 101 -11.42 -16.55 24.26
N ALA A 102 -12.08 -16.75 25.41
CA ALA A 102 -13.50 -17.06 25.45
C ALA A 102 -14.35 -15.89 24.92
N ILE A 103 -14.00 -14.66 25.31
CA ILE A 103 -14.68 -13.43 24.88
C ILE A 103 -14.44 -13.19 23.39
N ARG A 104 -13.19 -13.37 22.91
CA ARG A 104 -12.84 -13.22 21.49
C ARG A 104 -13.64 -14.18 20.61
N ARG A 105 -13.70 -15.45 20.99
CA ARG A 105 -14.49 -16.44 20.25
C ARG A 105 -15.98 -16.09 20.23
N ALA A 106 -16.52 -15.60 21.34
CA ALA A 106 -17.91 -15.15 21.40
C ALA A 106 -18.18 -13.93 20.49
N LEU A 107 -17.19 -13.05 20.31
CA LEU A 107 -17.28 -11.84 19.48
C LEU A 107 -16.80 -12.05 18.03
N GLY A 108 -16.28 -13.23 17.68
CA GLY A 108 -15.64 -13.47 16.38
C GLY A 108 -14.37 -12.63 16.16
N ALA A 109 -13.72 -12.16 17.22
CA ALA A 109 -12.54 -11.32 17.14
C ALA A 109 -11.24 -12.15 17.06
N ALA A 110 -10.30 -11.73 16.21
CA ALA A 110 -8.97 -12.34 16.12
C ALA A 110 -8.15 -12.09 17.41
N SER A 111 -7.28 -13.06 17.76
CA SER A 111 -6.30 -12.87 18.83
C SER A 111 -5.16 -11.94 18.37
N PRO A 112 -4.42 -11.29 19.29
CA PRO A 112 -3.27 -10.46 18.91
C PRO A 112 -2.22 -11.22 18.08
N SER A 113 -1.99 -12.51 18.40
CA SER A 113 -1.08 -13.37 17.64
C SER A 113 -1.60 -13.64 16.23
N ALA A 114 -2.90 -13.89 16.06
CA ALA A 114 -3.51 -14.09 14.75
C ALA A 114 -3.47 -12.82 13.90
N GLN A 115 -3.68 -11.65 14.51
CA GLN A 115 -3.54 -10.35 13.83
C GLN A 115 -2.09 -10.13 13.36
N LEU A 116 -1.11 -10.41 14.22
CA LEU A 116 0.30 -10.30 13.85
C LEU A 116 0.67 -11.26 12.71
N GLU A 117 0.18 -12.50 12.77
CA GLU A 117 0.38 -13.47 11.69
C GLU A 117 -0.23 -12.96 10.37
N ALA A 118 -1.45 -12.44 10.38
CA ALA A 118 -2.08 -11.86 9.20
C ALA A 118 -1.27 -10.69 8.62
N MET A 119 -0.76 -9.80 9.46
CA MET A 119 0.11 -8.69 9.03
C MET A 119 1.40 -9.19 8.36
N LEU A 120 2.05 -10.21 8.93
CA LEU A 120 3.28 -10.78 8.38
C LEU A 120 3.03 -11.47 7.04
N ARG A 121 1.96 -12.27 6.95
CA ARG A 121 1.58 -12.95 5.70
C ARG A 121 1.16 -11.97 4.61
N ALA A 122 0.43 -10.91 4.96
CA ALA A 122 0.08 -9.82 4.05
C ALA A 122 1.33 -9.13 3.49
N ARG A 123 2.27 -8.79 4.37
CA ARG A 123 3.54 -8.18 3.96
C ARG A 123 4.34 -9.11 3.03
N GLU A 124 4.48 -10.38 3.39
CA GLU A 124 5.20 -11.36 2.56
C GLU A 124 4.57 -11.50 1.17
N LEU A 125 3.23 -11.56 1.08
CA LEU A 125 2.53 -11.59 -0.20
C LEU A 125 2.83 -10.34 -1.05
N LEU A 126 2.75 -9.15 -0.45
CA LEU A 126 3.00 -7.89 -1.16
C LEU A 126 4.47 -7.78 -1.62
N GLU A 127 5.42 -8.23 -0.80
CA GLU A 127 6.84 -8.27 -1.19
C GLU A 127 7.07 -9.23 -2.37
N ARG A 128 6.43 -10.40 -2.39
CA ARG A 128 6.50 -11.33 -3.54
C ARG A 128 5.90 -10.71 -4.80
N LEU A 129 4.74 -10.09 -4.69
CA LEU A 129 4.10 -9.41 -5.82
C LEU A 129 4.93 -8.26 -6.37
N ALA A 130 5.62 -7.50 -5.50
CA ALA A 130 6.53 -6.45 -5.94
C ALA A 130 7.72 -7.00 -6.74
N VAL A 131 8.24 -8.17 -6.37
CA VAL A 131 9.29 -8.86 -7.14
C VAL A 131 8.77 -9.36 -8.48
N GLU A 132 7.53 -9.87 -8.53
CA GLU A 132 6.88 -10.32 -9.78
C GLU A 132 6.58 -9.16 -10.75
N GLU A 133 6.49 -7.92 -10.25
CA GLU A 133 6.24 -6.71 -11.05
C GLU A 133 7.50 -6.19 -11.77
N THR A 134 8.69 -6.57 -11.29
CA THR A 134 10.00 -6.05 -11.76
C THR A 134 10.56 -6.85 -12.93
#